data_AF-A0A6J6ECP8-F1
#
_entry.id   AF-A0A6J6ECP8-F1
#
_cell.length_a   1.000
_cell.length_b   1.000
_cell.length_c   1.000
_cell.angle_alpha   90.00
_cell.angle_beta   90.00
_cell.angle_gamma   90.00
#
_symmetry.space_group_name_H-M   'P 1'
#
loop_
_entity.id
_entity.type
_entity.pdbx_description
1 polymer ?
#
loop_
_entity_poly.entity_id
_entity_poly.type
_entity_poly.pdbx_seq_one_letter_code
_entity_poly.pdbx_strand_id
1 'polypeptide(L)'
;MWDKGFAREVSLLMTKGLEEATTAKMALGYKQIMDYLNGECTEEFAKEETKRVSRAYARRQETWFSRDNRINWLAPDTLAARLEKLLVSIN
;
A
#
# COMPACT_ATOMS: atom_id res chain seq x y z
N MET A 1 -2.22 9.56 -3.00
CA MET A 1 -2.48 9.56 -1.55
C MET A 1 -2.01 10.86 -0.92
N TRP A 2 -0.77 11.26 -1.19
CA TRP A 2 -0.18 12.47 -0.63
C TRP A 2 -1.05 13.73 -0.77
N ASP A 3 -1.37 14.12 -2.00
CA ASP A 3 -2.20 15.31 -2.30
C ASP A 3 -3.65 15.18 -1.82
N LYS A 4 -4.08 13.97 -1.46
CA LYS A 4 -5.42 13.69 -0.92
C LYS A 4 -5.46 13.79 0.61
N GLY A 5 -4.41 14.31 1.25
CA GLY A 5 -4.40 14.57 2.69
C GLY A 5 -3.84 13.43 3.55
N PHE A 6 -3.00 12.56 2.99
CA PHE A 6 -2.44 11.43 3.76
C PHE A 6 -1.61 11.89 4.97
N ALA A 7 -0.77 12.92 4.82
CA ALA A 7 -0.02 13.48 5.95
C ALA A 7 -0.92 13.99 7.08
N ARG A 8 -2.08 14.56 6.73
CA ARG A 8 -3.09 15.03 7.70
C ARG A 8 -3.72 13.88 8.46
N GLU A 9 -4.05 12.79 7.77
CA GLU A 9 -4.58 11.59 8.39
C GLU A 9 -3.59 11.02 9.42
N VAL A 10 -2.32 10.85 9.03
CA VAL A 10 -1.29 10.31 9.92
C VAL A 10 -1.07 11.23 11.14
N SER A 11 -0.98 12.54 10.93
CA SER A 11 -0.87 13.52 12.02
C SER A 11 -2.03 13.38 13.02
N LEU A 12 -3.27 13.23 12.54
CA LEU A 12 -4.44 13.00 13.41
C LEU A 12 -4.38 11.65 14.14
N LEU A 13 -3.80 10.62 13.53
CA LEU A 13 -3.67 9.32 14.16
C LEU A 13 -2.55 9.30 15.22
N MET A 14 -1.49 10.08 15.03
CA MET A 14 -0.43 10.27 16.05
C MET A 14 -1.03 10.85 17.34
N THR A 15 -1.96 11.82 17.24
CA THR A 15 -2.67 12.34 18.43
C THR A 15 -3.61 11.32 19.09
N LYS A 16 -3.90 10.20 18.41
CA LYS A 16 -4.74 9.09 18.91
C LYS A 16 -3.93 7.86 19.33
N GLY A 17 -2.61 8.00 19.47
CA GLY A 17 -1.73 6.93 19.97
C GLY A 17 -1.15 6.02 18.87
N LEU A 18 -1.10 6.46 17.61
CA LEU A 18 -0.44 5.70 16.54
C LEU A 18 1.04 5.43 16.85
N GLU A 19 1.73 6.34 17.53
CA GLU A 19 3.14 6.17 17.91
C GLU A 19 3.39 4.95 18.80
N GLU A 20 2.46 4.70 19.72
CA GLU A 20 2.49 3.57 20.65
C GLU A 20 1.96 2.28 20.01
N ALA A 21 1.29 2.36 18.86
CA ALA A 21 0.75 1.20 18.18
C ALA A 21 1.88 0.30 17.68
N THR A 22 1.78 -1.01 17.89
CA THR A 22 2.78 -1.98 17.42
C THR A 22 2.68 -2.21 15.90
N THR A 23 1.46 -2.46 15.42
CA THR A 23 1.23 -2.94 14.06
C THR A 23 0.83 -1.82 13.12
N ALA A 24 -0.01 -0.88 13.60
CA ALA A 24 -0.58 0.17 12.75
C ALA A 24 0.48 1.14 12.22
N LYS A 25 1.46 1.54 13.04
CA LYS A 25 2.56 2.42 12.60
C LYS A 25 3.47 1.78 11.54
N MET A 26 3.48 0.45 11.47
CA MET A 26 4.30 -0.32 10.52
C MET A 26 3.60 -0.50 9.18
N ALA A 27 2.35 -0.04 9.03
CA ALA A 27 1.65 -0.06 7.76
C ALA A 27 2.38 0.81 6.71
N LEU A 28 2.29 0.40 5.45
CA LEU A 28 2.99 1.05 4.34
C LEU A 28 2.67 2.56 4.27
N GLY A 29 3.71 3.38 4.21
CA GLY A 29 3.60 4.83 4.13
C GLY A 29 3.39 5.54 5.47
N TYR A 30 2.80 4.87 6.48
CA TYR A 30 2.57 5.48 7.80
C TYR A 30 3.90 5.83 8.47
N LYS A 31 4.83 4.87 8.56
CA LYS A 31 6.16 5.11 9.10
C LYS A 31 6.88 6.27 8.39
N GLN A 32 6.91 6.27 7.05
CA GLN A 32 7.58 7.31 6.28
C GLN A 32 7.00 8.70 6.55
N ILE A 33 5.68 8.80 6.71
CA ILE A 33 5.02 10.06 7.03
C ILE A 33 5.30 10.47 8.48
N MET A 34 5.31 9.54 9.42
CA MET A 34 5.68 9.83 10.81
C MET A 34 7.11 10.38 10.89
N ASP A 35 8.07 9.73 10.22
CA ASP A 35 9.47 10.19 10.17
C ASP A 35 9.56 11.62 9.56
N TYR A 36 8.77 11.92 8.53
CA TYR A 36 8.66 13.28 7.97
C TYR A 36 8.04 14.28 8.96
N LEU A 37 6.92 13.94 9.60
CA LEU A 37 6.22 14.82 10.54
C LEU A 37 7.03 15.08 11.82
N ASN A 38 7.89 14.14 12.20
CA ASN A 38 8.84 14.28 13.31
C ASN A 38 10.11 15.05 12.93
N GLY A 39 10.26 15.45 11.67
CA GLY A 39 11.43 16.17 11.17
C GLY A 39 12.68 15.30 10.99
N GLU A 40 12.54 13.97 10.98
CA GLU A 40 13.65 13.02 10.81
C GLU A 40 14.10 12.92 9.34
N CYS A 41 13.21 13.24 8.39
CA CYS A 41 13.54 13.30 6.98
C CYS A 41 12.73 14.37 6.23
N THR A 42 13.13 14.65 4.98
CA THR A 42 12.39 15.59 4.11
C THR A 42 11.12 14.95 3.54
N GLU A 43 10.18 15.80 3.11
CA GLU A 43 8.94 15.33 2.48
C GLU A 43 9.23 14.54 1.19
N GLU A 44 10.18 15.02 0.39
CA GLU A 44 10.60 14.37 -0.85
C GLU A 44 11.18 12.99 -0.58
N PHE A 45 12.02 12.87 0.46
CA PHE A 45 12.58 11.59 0.86
C PHE A 45 11.49 10.63 1.31
N ALA A 46 10.56 11.08 2.17
CA ALA A 46 9.43 10.25 2.62
C ALA A 46 8.54 9.78 1.46
N LYS A 47 8.30 10.64 0.46
CA LYS A 47 7.56 10.27 -0.77
C LYS A 47 8.28 9.17 -1.55
N GLU A 48 9.58 9.33 -1.81
CA GLU A 48 10.36 8.34 -2.57
C GLU A 48 10.48 7.02 -1.80
N GLU A 49 10.71 7.09 -0.51
CA GLU A 49 10.81 5.92 0.36
C GLU A 49 9.48 5.17 0.41
N THR A 50 8.35 5.88 0.52
CA THR A 50 7.00 5.29 0.46
C THR A 50 6.78 4.53 -0.85
N LYS A 51 7.19 5.11 -1.99
CA LYS A 51 7.11 4.43 -3.29
C LYS A 51 7.99 3.18 -3.32
N ARG A 52 9.22 3.26 -2.80
CA ARG A 52 10.17 2.14 -2.76
C ARG A 52 9.64 0.97 -1.95
N VAL A 53 9.18 1.20 -0.72
CA VAL A 53 8.66 0.14 0.16
C VAL A 53 7.36 -0.45 -0.37
N SER A 54 6.50 0.36 -1.00
CA SER A 54 5.27 -0.11 -1.64
C SER A 54 5.57 -1.05 -2.81
N ARG A 55 6.52 -0.71 -3.68
CA ARG A 55 6.95 -1.59 -4.78
C ARG A 55 7.59 -2.88 -4.26
N ALA A 56 8.41 -2.80 -3.21
CA ALA A 56 8.98 -3.99 -2.59
C ALA A 56 7.90 -4.90 -1.98
N TYR A 57 6.88 -4.33 -1.36
CA TYR A 57 5.75 -5.07 -0.85
C TYR A 57 4.93 -5.72 -1.97
N ALA A 58 4.60 -5.01 -3.04
CA ALA A 58 3.92 -5.56 -4.21
C ALA A 58 4.68 -6.77 -4.79
N ARG A 59 6.01 -6.67 -4.98
CA ARG A 59 6.83 -7.81 -5.43
C ARG A 59 6.78 -9.02 -4.50
N ARG A 60 6.75 -8.78 -3.18
CA ARG A 60 6.58 -9.87 -2.19
C ARG A 60 5.21 -10.51 -2.32
N GLN A 61 4.15 -9.73 -2.51
CA GLN A 61 2.81 -10.26 -2.75
C GLN A 61 2.77 -11.10 -4.02
N GLU A 62 3.29 -10.59 -5.14
CA GLU A 62 3.39 -11.34 -6.40
C GLU A 62 4.13 -12.66 -6.22
N THR A 63 5.29 -12.64 -5.54
CA THR A 63 6.09 -13.85 -5.26
C THR A 63 5.35 -14.85 -4.37
N TRP A 64 4.56 -14.36 -3.42
CA TRP A 64 3.82 -15.21 -2.49
C TRP A 64 2.65 -15.89 -3.21
N PHE A 65 1.87 -15.12 -3.97
CA PHE A 65 0.73 -15.63 -4.72
C PHE A 65 1.12 -16.46 -5.95
N SER A 66 2.27 -16.21 -6.60
CA SER A 66 2.69 -16.97 -7.78
C SER A 66 2.96 -18.45 -7.49
N ARG A 67 3.15 -18.81 -6.22
CA ARG A 67 3.34 -20.19 -5.76
C ARG A 67 2.03 -20.97 -5.61
N ASP A 68 0.88 -20.30 -5.62
CA ASP A 68 -0.43 -20.93 -5.47
C ASP A 68 -1.06 -21.20 -6.84
N ASN A 69 -0.98 -22.45 -7.28
CA ASN A 69 -1.53 -22.90 -8.56
C ASN A 69 -3.07 -22.88 -8.62
N ARG A 70 -3.76 -22.64 -7.48
CA ARG A 70 -5.23 -22.49 -7.45
C ARG A 70 -5.67 -21.10 -7.90
N ILE A 71 -4.75 -20.14 -8.01
CA ILE A 71 -5.06 -18.76 -8.37
C ILE A 71 -5.18 -18.63 -9.89
N ASN A 72 -6.38 -18.28 -10.35
CA ASN A 72 -6.62 -17.87 -11.73
C ASN A 72 -6.30 -16.38 -11.89
N TRP A 73 -5.15 -16.07 -12.48
CA TRP A 73 -4.67 -14.71 -12.66
C TRP A 73 -5.45 -13.96 -13.75
N LEU A 74 -5.91 -12.76 -13.43
CA LEU A 74 -6.51 -11.85 -14.40
C LEU A 74 -5.46 -10.84 -14.87
N ALA A 75 -5.19 -10.83 -16.18
CA ALA A 75 -4.33 -9.82 -16.78
C ALA A 75 -4.94 -8.40 -16.59
N PRO A 76 -4.09 -7.35 -16.48
CA PRO A 76 -4.57 -5.97 -16.53
C PRO A 76 -5.33 -5.73 -17.83
N ASP A 77 -6.61 -5.37 -17.71
CA ASP A 77 -7.54 -5.20 -18.83
C ASP A 77 -8.69 -4.30 -18.35
N THR A 78 -9.55 -3.89 -19.27
CA THR A 78 -10.77 -3.14 -18.95
C THR A 78 -11.67 -3.92 -18.00
N LEU A 79 -12.46 -3.21 -17.20
CA LEU A 79 -13.39 -3.86 -16.26
C LEU A 79 -14.36 -4.80 -16.97
N ALA A 80 -14.89 -4.38 -18.12
CA ALA A 80 -15.80 -5.19 -18.93
C ALA A 80 -15.16 -6.52 -19.36
N ALA A 81 -13.97 -6.46 -19.95
CA ALA A 81 -13.24 -7.66 -20.38
C ALA A 81 -12.88 -8.60 -19.22
N ARG A 82 -12.55 -8.05 -18.03
CA ARG A 82 -12.30 -8.86 -16.83
C ARG A 82 -13.57 -9.52 -16.31
N LEU A 83 -14.70 -8.82 -16.34
CA LEU A 83 -15.99 -9.34 -15.92
C LEU A 83 -16.46 -10.49 -16.81
N GLU A 84 -16.34 -10.34 -18.13
CA GLU A 84 -16.67 -11.40 -19.08
C GLU A 84 -15.82 -12.65 -18.84
N LYS A 85 -14.49 -12.50 -18.70
CA LYS A 85 -13.58 -13.61 -18.37
C LYS A 85 -13.96 -14.32 -17.07
N LEU A 86 -14.34 -13.56 -16.03
CA LEU A 86 -14.79 -14.12 -14.76
C LEU A 86 -16.09 -14.90 -14.91
N LEU A 87 -17.09 -14.35 -15.59
CA LEU A 87 -18.39 -15.00 -15.80
C LEU A 87 -18.25 -16.32 -16.59
N VAL A 88 -17.36 -16.38 -17.58
CA VAL A 88 -17.06 -17.62 -18.31
C VAL A 88 -16.39 -18.67 -17.42
N SER A 89 -15.59 -18.26 -16.43
CA SER A 89 -14.89 -19.19 -15.53
C SER A 89 -15.75 -19.79 -14.41
N ILE A 90 -16.97 -19.28 -14.20
CA ILE A 90 -17.91 -19.71 -13.14
C ILE A 90 -18.97 -20.70 -13.68
N ASN A 91 -19.22 -20.70 -15.00
CA ASN A 91 -20.12 -21.63 -15.69
C ASN A 91 -19.35 -22.85 -16.22
#